data_AF-A0A3C0RAP6-F1
#
_entry.id   AF-A0A3C0RAP6-F1
#
_cell.length_a   1.000
_cell.length_b   1.000
_cell.length_c   1.000
_cell.angle_alpha   90.00
_cell.angle_beta   90.00
_cell.angle_gamma   90.00
#
_symmetry.space_group_name_H-M   'P 1'
#
loop_
_entity.id
_entity.type
_entity.pdbx_description
1 polymer ?
#
loop_
_entity_poly.entity_id
_entity_poly.type
_entity_poly.pdbx_seq_one_letter_code
_entity_poly.pdbx_strand_id
1 'polypeptide(L)'
;RGLSTDSTLAGLVLLGTGIAIGLLYLIEGWNKEKKDYYGGIYIFFILSCIITGVVQEGVIQYSIKAAGFFDRTFVNSFGLPFFSGFAFFFALLAALVWYGLKYADKKQWSFLRLGLWCFTFMLIGYSTYVTTMIRSSADPAVDMYNVDNPMSLVGYLG
;
A
#
# COMPACT_ATOMS: atom_id res chain seq x y z
N ARG A 1 13.97 -5.61 4.59
CA ARG A 1 14.17 -4.17 4.92
C ARG A 1 12.79 -3.54 5.02
N GLY A 2 12.37 -3.17 6.23
CA GLY A 2 11.20 -2.29 6.40
C GLY A 2 11.49 -0.99 5.66
N LEU A 3 10.46 -0.42 5.04
CA LEU A 3 10.51 0.87 4.35
C LEU A 3 11.11 1.90 5.31
N SER A 4 12.41 2.16 5.21
CA SER A 4 12.94 3.42 5.68
C SER A 4 12.23 4.44 4.83
N THR A 5 11.40 5.27 5.46
CA THR A 5 11.19 6.63 5.00
C THR A 5 12.58 7.25 4.88
N ASP A 6 13.23 7.03 3.73
CA ASP A 6 14.50 7.66 3.40
C ASP A 6 14.24 9.15 3.59
N SER A 7 15.00 9.77 4.48
CA SER A 7 14.85 11.18 4.84
C SER A 7 14.81 12.08 3.61
N THR A 8 15.46 11.66 2.53
CA THR A 8 15.42 12.24 1.19
C THR A 8 14.03 12.19 0.53
N LEU A 9 13.33 11.06 0.59
CA LEU A 9 11.99 10.89 0.02
C LEU A 9 10.93 11.60 0.86
N ALA A 10 11.06 11.53 2.19
CA ALA A 10 10.27 12.35 3.11
C ALA A 10 10.49 13.85 2.84
N GLY A 11 11.75 14.26 2.64
CA GLY A 11 12.11 15.63 2.28
C GLY A 11 11.50 16.08 0.96
N LEU A 12 11.54 15.24 -0.08
CA LEU A 12 10.93 15.53 -1.38
C LEU A 12 9.41 15.71 -1.30
N VAL A 13 8.73 14.86 -0.52
CA VAL A 13 7.28 14.95 -0.29
C VAL A 13 6.93 16.22 0.49
N LEU A 14 7.70 16.57 1.52
CA LEU A 14 7.49 17.80 2.29
C LEU A 14 7.72 19.06 1.44
N LEU A 15 8.75 19.07 0.61
CA LEU A 15 9.02 20.17 -0.33
C LEU A 15 7.91 20.30 -1.38
N GLY A 16 7.47 19.19 -1.99
CA GLY A 16 6.37 19.18 -2.93
C GLY A 16 5.06 19.68 -2.30
N THR A 17 4.79 19.29 -1.06
CA THR A 17 3.62 19.76 -0.29
C THR A 17 3.72 21.27 -0.02
N GLY A 18 4.90 21.76 0.35
CA GLY A 18 5.14 23.20 0.54
C GLY A 18 4.91 24.02 -0.74
N ILE A 19 5.38 23.51 -1.90
CA ILE A 19 5.15 24.14 -3.21
C ILE A 19 3.65 24.18 -3.55
N ALA A 20 2.92 23.09 -3.31
CA ALA A 20 1.49 23.03 -3.56
C ALA A 20 0.69 24.04 -2.70
N ILE A 21 1.04 24.17 -1.41
CA ILE A 21 0.44 25.17 -0.51
C ILE A 21 0.79 26.59 -0.98
N GLY A 22 2.05 26.82 -1.41
CA GLY A 22 2.48 28.10 -1.96
C GLY A 22 1.72 28.50 -3.23
N LEU A 23 1.49 27.56 -4.15
CA LEU A 23 0.66 27.79 -5.34
C LEU A 23 -0.80 28.10 -4.98
N LEU A 24 -1.38 27.38 -4.01
CA LEU A 24 -2.72 27.69 -3.52
C LEU A 24 -2.82 29.10 -2.94
N TYR A 25 -1.82 29.52 -2.15
CA TYR A 25 -1.76 30.87 -1.59
C TYR A 25 -1.64 31.96 -2.68
N LEU A 26 -0.86 31.71 -3.74
CA LEU A 26 -0.76 32.63 -4.89
C LEU A 26 -2.09 32.75 -5.64
N ILE A 27 -2.80 31.64 -5.84
CA ILE A 27 -4.12 31.61 -6.49
C ILE A 27 -5.16 32.33 -5.63
N GLU A 28 -5.12 32.15 -4.30
CA GLU A 28 -5.96 32.90 -3.34
C GLU A 28 -5.70 34.41 -3.44
N GLY A 29 -4.43 34.81 -3.57
CA GLY A 29 -4.03 36.21 -3.72
C GLY A 29 -4.57 36.91 -4.97
N TRP A 30 -4.84 36.16 -6.05
CA TRP A 30 -5.42 36.68 -7.29
C TRP A 30 -6.95 36.87 -7.25
N ASN A 31 -7.68 36.17 -6.36
CA ASN A 31 -9.14 36.22 -6.30
C ASN A 31 -9.67 36.36 -4.86
N LYS A 32 -9.50 37.56 -4.29
CA LYS A 32 -9.86 37.89 -2.89
C LYS A 32 -11.34 37.75 -2.54
N GLU A 33 -12.25 37.73 -3.52
CA GLU A 33 -13.70 37.60 -3.29
C GLU A 33 -14.15 36.19 -2.86
N LYS A 34 -13.30 35.16 -3.02
CA LYS A 34 -13.66 33.75 -2.75
C LYS A 34 -12.99 33.15 -1.50
N LYS A 35 -12.72 33.98 -0.49
CA LYS A 35 -11.97 33.59 0.72
C LYS A 35 -12.55 32.37 1.46
N ASP A 36 -13.88 32.25 1.52
CA ASP A 36 -14.56 31.10 2.15
C ASP A 36 -14.36 29.78 1.38
N TYR A 37 -14.19 29.86 0.05
CA TYR A 37 -13.92 28.69 -0.80
C TYR A 37 -12.51 28.14 -0.57
N TYR A 38 -11.52 29.02 -0.34
CA TYR A 38 -10.14 28.62 -0.06
C TYR A 38 -9.98 27.95 1.31
N GLY A 39 -10.75 28.39 2.33
CA GLY A 39 -10.81 27.72 3.64
C GLY A 39 -11.27 26.26 3.55
N GLY A 40 -12.23 25.97 2.67
CA GLY A 40 -12.69 24.59 2.40
C GLY A 40 -11.60 23.70 1.80
N ILE A 41 -10.78 24.23 0.88
CA ILE A 41 -9.73 23.47 0.19
C ILE A 41 -8.70 22.89 1.17
N TYR A 42 -8.26 23.65 2.16
CA TYR A 42 -7.30 23.17 3.17
C TYR A 42 -7.86 22.02 4.01
N ILE A 43 -9.13 22.11 4.42
CA ILE A 43 -9.80 21.07 5.21
C ILE A 43 -9.94 19.78 4.37
N PHE A 44 -10.38 19.90 3.11
CA PHE A 44 -10.47 18.75 2.21
C PHE A 44 -9.10 18.15 1.90
N PHE A 45 -8.05 18.95 1.78
CA PHE A 45 -6.68 18.47 1.57
C PHE A 45 -6.20 17.61 2.73
N ILE A 46 -6.28 18.11 3.97
CA ILE A 46 -5.86 17.37 5.17
C ILE A 46 -6.70 16.09 5.31
N LEU A 47 -8.03 16.19 5.14
CA LEU A 47 -8.92 15.04 5.18
C LEU A 47 -8.53 13.97 4.14
N SER A 48 -8.17 14.40 2.93
CA SER A 48 -7.73 13.49 1.86
C SER A 48 -6.40 12.80 2.17
N CYS A 49 -5.43 13.51 2.76
CA CYS A 49 -4.15 12.93 3.17
C CYS A 49 -4.35 11.86 4.25
N ILE A 50 -5.22 12.11 5.22
CA ILE A 50 -5.53 11.15 6.29
C ILE A 50 -6.18 9.90 5.70
N ILE A 51 -7.25 10.07 4.90
CA ILE A 51 -7.96 8.94 4.28
C ILE A 51 -7.00 8.12 3.40
N THR A 52 -6.17 8.78 2.60
CA THR A 52 -5.21 8.10 1.72
C THR A 52 -4.15 7.34 2.51
N GLY A 53 -3.61 7.92 3.59
CA GLY A 53 -2.65 7.24 4.46
C GLY A 53 -3.23 5.99 5.14
N VAL A 54 -4.48 6.10 5.62
CA VAL A 54 -5.19 4.95 6.21
C VAL A 54 -5.43 3.85 5.18
N VAL A 55 -5.80 4.20 3.95
CA VAL A 55 -5.98 3.21 2.87
C VAL A 55 -4.65 2.57 2.47
N GLN A 56 -3.55 3.34 2.41
CA GLN A 56 -2.23 2.82 2.04
C GLN A 56 -1.69 1.81 3.06
N GLU A 57 -1.67 2.18 4.35
CA GLU A 57 -1.26 1.27 5.42
C GLU A 57 -2.23 0.10 5.59
N GLY A 58 -3.53 0.40 5.63
CA GLY A 58 -4.58 -0.56 5.95
C GLY A 58 -4.81 -1.60 4.85
N VAL A 59 -4.90 -1.19 3.59
CA VAL A 59 -5.19 -2.12 2.50
C VAL A 59 -3.93 -2.80 2.01
N ILE A 60 -2.87 -2.05 1.75
CA ILE A 60 -1.70 -2.59 1.03
C ILE A 60 -0.82 -3.37 1.99
N GLN A 61 -0.35 -2.74 3.07
CA GLN A 61 0.66 -3.37 3.91
C GLN A 61 0.11 -4.59 4.64
N TYR A 62 -1.12 -4.53 5.15
CA TYR A 62 -1.73 -5.68 5.81
C TYR A 62 -2.01 -6.82 4.86
N SER A 63 -2.50 -6.55 3.64
CA SER A 63 -2.76 -7.63 2.66
C SER A 63 -1.48 -8.35 2.27
N ILE A 64 -0.37 -7.62 2.08
CA ILE A 64 0.93 -8.22 1.74
C ILE A 64 1.54 -8.95 2.94
N LYS A 65 1.48 -8.39 4.15
CA LYS A 65 1.93 -9.08 5.38
C LYS A 65 1.15 -10.39 5.62
N ALA A 66 -0.16 -10.36 5.39
CA ALA A 66 -1.02 -11.55 5.48
C ALA A 66 -0.65 -12.57 4.39
N ALA A 67 -0.51 -12.14 3.13
CA ALA A 67 -0.10 -13.02 2.04
C ALA A 67 1.25 -13.69 2.31
N GLY A 68 2.23 -12.95 2.84
CA GLY A 68 3.54 -13.50 3.24
C GLY A 68 3.48 -14.48 4.42
N PHE A 69 2.56 -14.26 5.37
CA PHE A 69 2.31 -15.22 6.45
C PHE A 69 1.69 -16.53 5.92
N PHE A 70 0.75 -16.43 4.97
CA PHE A 70 0.17 -17.60 4.31
C PHE A 70 1.22 -18.35 3.48
N ASP A 71 2.05 -17.64 2.70
CA ASP A 71 3.12 -18.27 1.91
C ASP A 71 4.15 -18.98 2.81
N ARG A 72 4.60 -18.34 3.90
CA ARG A 72 5.50 -18.98 4.88
C ARG A 72 4.88 -20.24 5.49
N THR A 73 3.60 -20.20 5.85
CA THR A 73 2.90 -21.37 6.43
C THR A 73 2.79 -22.50 5.42
N PHE A 74 2.49 -22.19 4.15
CA PHE A 74 2.36 -23.17 3.07
C PHE A 74 3.69 -23.83 2.73
N VAL A 75 4.76 -23.04 2.62
CA VAL A 75 6.10 -23.58 2.36
C VAL A 75 6.60 -24.41 3.54
N ASN A 76 6.44 -23.92 4.78
CA ASN A 76 7.00 -24.58 5.96
C ASN A 76 6.20 -25.80 6.45
N SER A 77 4.88 -25.83 6.27
CA SER A 77 4.04 -26.94 6.76
C SER A 77 3.66 -27.93 5.66
N PHE A 78 3.44 -27.47 4.42
CA PHE A 78 2.98 -28.31 3.32
C PHE A 78 4.09 -28.64 2.30
N GLY A 79 5.29 -28.05 2.44
CA GLY A 79 6.43 -28.32 1.55
C GLY A 79 6.21 -27.86 0.11
N LEU A 80 5.26 -26.95 -0.13
CA LEU A 80 4.91 -26.45 -1.45
C LEU A 80 5.96 -25.42 -1.94
N PRO A 81 6.10 -25.24 -3.27
CA PRO A 81 6.99 -24.24 -3.82
C PRO A 81 6.59 -22.82 -3.39
N PHE A 82 7.60 -21.95 -3.28
CA PHE A 82 7.40 -20.50 -3.08
C PHE A 82 6.35 -19.95 -4.04
N PHE A 83 5.53 -19.00 -3.57
CA PHE A 83 4.41 -18.38 -4.29
C PHE A 83 3.08 -19.16 -4.26
N SER A 84 3.05 -20.41 -3.80
CA SER A 84 1.81 -21.19 -3.70
C SER A 84 0.82 -20.60 -2.69
N GLY A 85 1.30 -20.16 -1.53
CA GLY A 85 0.43 -19.54 -0.51
C GLY A 85 0.04 -18.11 -0.87
N PHE A 86 0.89 -17.38 -1.60
CA PHE A 86 0.56 -16.07 -2.16
C PHE A 86 -0.60 -16.15 -3.17
N ALA A 87 -0.52 -17.08 -4.13
CA ALA A 87 -1.57 -17.28 -5.12
C ALA A 87 -2.90 -17.73 -4.47
N PHE A 88 -2.83 -18.60 -3.47
CA PHE A 88 -4.00 -19.03 -2.70
C PHE A 88 -4.67 -17.86 -1.96
N PHE A 89 -3.88 -16.99 -1.32
CA PHE A 89 -4.41 -15.81 -0.61
C PHE A 89 -5.17 -14.87 -1.55
N PHE A 90 -4.62 -14.56 -2.73
CA PHE A 90 -5.31 -13.71 -3.71
C PHE A 90 -6.56 -14.36 -4.30
N ALA A 91 -6.54 -15.68 -4.54
CA ALA A 91 -7.72 -16.42 -4.98
C ALA A 91 -8.83 -16.40 -3.91
N LEU A 92 -8.47 -16.62 -2.63
CA LEU A 92 -9.38 -16.53 -1.50
C LEU A 92 -9.96 -15.12 -1.36
N LEU A 93 -9.12 -14.10 -1.51
CA LEU A 93 -9.52 -12.71 -1.42
C LEU A 93 -10.49 -12.34 -2.55
N ALA A 94 -10.23 -12.79 -3.79
CA ALA A 94 -11.15 -12.62 -4.91
C ALA A 94 -12.50 -13.31 -4.67
N ALA A 95 -12.50 -14.53 -4.09
CA ALA A 95 -13.72 -15.24 -3.72
C ALA A 95 -14.52 -14.50 -2.63
N LEU A 96 -13.83 -13.92 -1.62
CA LEU A 96 -14.46 -13.09 -0.59
C LEU A 96 -15.10 -11.82 -1.16
N VAL A 97 -14.40 -11.14 -2.07
CA VAL A 97 -14.94 -9.95 -2.75
C VAL A 97 -16.17 -10.31 -3.58
N TRP A 98 -16.13 -11.41 -4.33
CA TRP A 98 -17.28 -11.88 -5.11
C TRP A 98 -18.49 -12.24 -4.22
N TYR A 99 -18.25 -12.95 -3.12
CA TYR A 99 -19.29 -13.27 -2.14
C TYR A 99 -19.86 -12.01 -1.48
N GLY A 100 -18.99 -11.06 -1.12
CA GLY A 100 -19.36 -9.76 -0.58
C GLY A 100 -20.22 -8.94 -1.54
N LEU A 101 -19.88 -8.92 -2.83
CA LEU A 101 -20.69 -8.28 -3.86
C LEU A 101 -22.06 -8.93 -4.01
N LYS A 102 -22.12 -10.27 -4.03
CA LYS A 102 -23.38 -11.03 -4.09
C LYS A 102 -24.26 -10.77 -2.88
N TYR A 103 -23.68 -10.65 -1.69
CA TYR A 103 -24.41 -10.35 -0.45
C TYR A 103 -24.88 -8.88 -0.42
N ALA A 104 -24.03 -7.94 -0.86
CA ALA A 104 -24.38 -6.52 -0.96
C ALA A 104 -25.54 -6.29 -1.95
N ASP A 105 -25.57 -7.04 -3.04
CA ASP A 105 -26.64 -6.97 -4.04
C ASP A 105 -27.97 -7.49 -3.50
N LYS A 106 -27.96 -8.61 -2.77
CA LYS A 106 -29.15 -9.16 -2.10
C LYS A 106 -29.75 -8.19 -1.07
N LYS A 107 -28.92 -7.40 -0.39
CA LYS A 107 -29.35 -6.47 0.67
C LYS A 107 -29.52 -5.02 0.20
N GLN A 108 -29.30 -4.75 -1.09
CA GLN A 108 -29.38 -3.41 -1.72
C GLN A 108 -28.50 -2.36 -1.03
N TRP A 109 -27.34 -2.77 -0.51
CA TRP A 109 -26.40 -1.87 0.14
C TRP A 109 -25.48 -1.19 -0.88
N SER A 110 -25.98 -0.12 -1.50
CA SER A 110 -25.30 0.62 -2.56
C SER A 110 -23.90 1.10 -2.17
N PHE A 111 -23.72 1.59 -0.93
CA PHE A 111 -22.40 2.02 -0.43
C PHE A 111 -21.42 0.87 -0.24
N LEU A 112 -21.87 -0.30 0.21
CA LEU A 112 -21.01 -1.47 0.35
C LEU A 112 -20.59 -2.01 -1.02
N ARG A 113 -21.51 -2.00 -2.00
CA ARG A 113 -21.22 -2.41 -3.38
C ARG A 113 -20.19 -1.47 -4.00
N LEU A 114 -20.36 -0.15 -3.85
CA LEU A 114 -19.39 0.84 -4.31
C LEU A 114 -18.02 0.64 -3.63
N GLY A 115 -17.98 0.47 -2.31
CA GLY A 115 -16.75 0.23 -1.56
C GLY A 115 -16.01 -1.02 -2.02
N LEU A 116 -16.72 -2.14 -2.25
CA LEU A 116 -16.15 -3.38 -2.79
C LEU A 116 -15.59 -3.21 -4.21
N TRP A 117 -16.28 -2.45 -5.08
CA TRP A 117 -15.77 -2.14 -6.41
C TRP A 117 -14.51 -1.28 -6.34
N CYS A 118 -14.50 -0.21 -5.55
CA CYS A 118 -13.31 0.60 -5.32
C CYS A 118 -12.14 -0.24 -4.80
N PHE A 119 -12.40 -1.13 -3.83
CA PHE A 119 -11.41 -2.05 -3.29
C PHE A 119 -10.85 -3.01 -4.35
N THR A 120 -11.71 -3.56 -5.20
CA THR A 120 -11.31 -4.44 -6.32
C THR A 120 -10.41 -3.70 -7.31
N PHE A 121 -10.79 -2.49 -7.72
CA PHE A 121 -9.97 -1.70 -8.63
C PHE A 121 -8.62 -1.31 -8.02
N MET A 122 -8.59 -0.98 -6.72
CA MET A 122 -7.33 -0.75 -6.02
C MET A 122 -6.43 -1.99 -6.07
N LEU A 123 -6.96 -3.18 -5.75
CA LEU A 123 -6.18 -4.43 -5.78
C LEU A 123 -5.65 -4.78 -7.17
N ILE A 124 -6.45 -4.55 -8.22
CA ILE A 124 -6.00 -4.73 -9.61
C ILE A 124 -4.84 -3.77 -9.92
N GLY A 125 -4.94 -2.50 -9.53
CA GLY A 125 -3.83 -1.55 -9.66
C GLY A 125 -2.57 -2.01 -8.91
N TYR A 126 -2.75 -2.61 -7.73
CA TYR A 126 -1.64 -3.13 -6.93
C TYR A 126 -1.01 -4.42 -7.46
N SER A 127 -1.64 -5.11 -8.41
CA SER A 127 -1.03 -6.31 -9.04
C SER A 127 0.32 -6.01 -9.69
N THR A 128 0.56 -4.77 -10.12
CA THR A 128 1.86 -4.31 -10.64
C THR A 128 3.00 -4.51 -9.63
N TYR A 129 2.74 -4.42 -8.32
CA TYR A 129 3.75 -4.61 -7.28
C TYR A 129 4.16 -6.07 -7.05
N VAL A 130 3.38 -7.03 -7.57
CA VAL A 130 3.79 -8.44 -7.56
C VAL A 130 5.09 -8.63 -8.34
N THR A 131 5.28 -7.86 -9.43
CA THR A 131 6.52 -7.90 -10.22
C THR A 131 7.74 -7.42 -9.43
N THR A 132 7.58 -6.41 -8.57
CA THR A 132 8.65 -5.93 -7.68
C THR A 132 8.97 -6.94 -6.58
N MET A 133 7.97 -7.66 -6.07
CA MET A 133 8.20 -8.72 -5.07
C MET A 133 8.94 -9.91 -5.67
N ILE A 134 8.56 -10.36 -6.88
CA ILE A 134 9.24 -11.45 -7.60
C ILE A 134 10.69 -11.07 -7.92
N ARG A 135 10.93 -9.82 -8.32
CA ARG A 135 12.31 -9.33 -8.54
C ARG A 135 13.11 -9.27 -7.24
N SER A 136 12.49 -8.89 -6.12
CA SER A 136 13.18 -8.83 -4.82
C SER A 136 13.43 -10.22 -4.20
N SER A 137 12.70 -11.26 -4.61
CA SER A 137 12.94 -12.64 -4.20
C SER A 137 13.95 -13.39 -5.08
N ALA A 138 14.44 -12.77 -6.16
CA ALA A 138 15.32 -13.38 -7.16
C ALA A 138 16.75 -12.82 -7.13
N ASP A 139 17.18 -12.18 -6.03
CA ASP A 139 18.51 -11.62 -5.77
C ASP A 139 19.26 -11.09 -7.01
N PRO A 140 18.86 -9.92 -7.56
CA PRO A 140 19.63 -9.25 -8.60
C PRO A 140 20.98 -8.75 -8.07
N ALA A 141 22.01 -8.82 -8.92
CA ALA A 141 23.46 -8.70 -8.63
C ALA A 141 24.00 -7.40 -7.98
N VAL A 142 23.16 -6.54 -7.40
CA VAL A 142 23.57 -5.48 -6.47
C VAL A 142 23.08 -5.88 -5.09
N ASP A 143 23.93 -6.69 -4.45
CA ASP A 143 23.73 -7.33 -3.15
C ASP A 143 24.08 -6.35 -2.02
N MET A 144 23.09 -6.03 -1.19
CA MET A 144 23.23 -5.13 -0.05
C MET A 144 22.83 -5.81 1.27
N TYR A 145 22.73 -7.15 1.31
CA TYR A 145 22.63 -7.96 2.53
C TYR A 145 22.96 -9.44 2.25
N ASN A 146 24.24 -9.78 2.33
CA ASN A 146 24.69 -11.16 2.50
C ASN A 146 24.22 -11.70 3.86
N VAL A 147 23.26 -12.62 3.87
CA VAL A 147 22.91 -13.43 5.04
C VAL A 147 22.71 -14.89 4.64
N ASP A 148 23.79 -15.51 4.17
CA ASP A 148 23.77 -16.93 3.78
C ASP A 148 24.43 -17.89 4.77
N ASN A 149 24.90 -17.47 5.96
CA ASN A 149 25.42 -18.44 6.93
C ASN A 149 25.27 -17.99 8.40
N PRO A 150 24.76 -18.87 9.30
CA PRO A 150 24.69 -18.61 10.75
C PRO A 150 26.07 -18.50 11.44
N MET A 151 27.17 -18.65 10.70
CA MET A 151 28.55 -18.45 11.16
C MET A 151 29.08 -17.01 11.01
N SER A 152 28.40 -16.10 10.31
CA SER A 152 28.82 -14.68 10.24
C SER A 152 28.29 -13.82 11.40
N LEU A 153 27.39 -14.36 12.23
CA LEU A 153 26.81 -13.67 13.38
C LEU A 153 27.80 -13.49 14.55
N VAL A 154 28.90 -14.26 14.59
CA VAL A 154 29.97 -14.11 15.61
C VAL A 154 30.93 -12.95 15.27
N GLY A 155 30.99 -12.52 14.01
CA GLY A 155 31.80 -11.35 13.62
C GLY A 155 31.12 -10.00 13.85
N TYR A 156 29.82 -9.98 14.15
CA TYR A 156 29.05 -8.75 14.38
C TYR A 156 28.83 -8.44 15.87
N LEU A 157 29.31 -9.31 16.76
CA LEU A 157 29.31 -9.13 18.22
C LEU A 157 30.74 -9.02 18.77
N GLY A 158 31.63 -8.43 17.94
CA GLY A 158 32.83 -7.72 18.37
C GLY A 158 32.71 -6.27 17.93
#